data_AF-U7NSA7-F1
#
_entry.id   AF-U7NSA7-F1
#
_cell.length_a   1.000
_cell.length_b   1.000
_cell.length_c   1.000
_cell.angle_alpha   90.00
_cell.angle_beta   90.00
_cell.angle_gamma   90.00
#
_symmetry.space_group_name_H-M   'P 1'
#
loop_
_entity.id
_entity.type
_entity.pdbx_description
1 polymer ?
#
loop_
_entity_poly.entity_id
_entity_poly.type
_entity_poly.pdbx_seq_one_letter_code
_entity_poly.pdbx_strand_id
1 'polypeptide(L)'
;MKHGDLDTSLINPPKSLDVHMSPEGLNFGCSDCHTTMGHAVSGSRYQANARDTLGIDVPGHTDFSRASCESCHGLAPHDKPKLNDHVDKLACQTCHIPAFARGGVPTKTWWDWSTAGRLDENGQPIKQLDDHGHPSYLSEKGDFRHGENVVPEYAWFDGTVKYTLAGDPLDIENPPVAINRVEGSPDNGESRIWPFKVMRGKQPFDTERQTLLATHVFGADDTSLWSNFSWEKALQAASDLSGMPYSGEFSFIETTMHWPITHMVAPAEQAVKCGSCHKAESRLAGLGGIYMPGHNGSVWLDRIGWLLVAATLFGVLVHAMARVVFSGRKDQ
;
A
#
# COMPACT_ATOMS: atom_id res chain seq x y z
N MET A 1 -6.67 -8.77 11.41
CA MET A 1 -6.60 -7.87 10.23
C MET A 1 -6.12 -8.69 9.03
N LYS A 2 -6.61 -8.40 7.81
CA LYS A 2 -6.41 -9.23 6.61
C LYS A 2 -5.95 -8.37 5.42
N HIS A 3 -5.28 -9.01 4.46
CA HIS A 3 -5.11 -8.53 3.09
C HIS A 3 -6.42 -7.95 2.51
N GLY A 4 -6.30 -6.90 1.70
CA GLY A 4 -7.42 -6.26 1.02
C GLY A 4 -7.71 -6.82 -0.37
N ASP A 5 -6.79 -7.63 -0.91
CA ASP A 5 -6.77 -8.17 -2.26
C ASP A 5 -6.97 -9.68 -2.30
N LEU A 6 -7.23 -10.32 -1.16
CA LEU A 6 -7.57 -11.75 -1.07
C LEU A 6 -8.84 -11.94 -0.25
N ASP A 7 -9.93 -12.32 -0.90
CA ASP A 7 -11.22 -12.60 -0.28
C ASP A 7 -11.98 -13.73 -1.00
N THR A 8 -13.16 -14.06 -0.51
CA THR A 8 -13.98 -15.18 -1.02
C THR A 8 -14.43 -15.01 -2.47
N SER A 9 -14.46 -13.78 -3.00
CA SER A 9 -14.73 -13.52 -4.42
C SER A 9 -13.69 -14.10 -5.37
N LEU A 10 -12.48 -14.42 -4.89
CA LEU A 10 -11.42 -15.07 -5.68
C LEU A 10 -11.53 -16.59 -5.79
N ILE A 11 -12.56 -17.22 -5.20
CA ILE A 11 -12.80 -18.67 -5.38
C ILE A 11 -13.19 -18.98 -6.84
N ASN A 12 -13.99 -18.11 -7.45
CA ASN A 12 -14.40 -18.19 -8.85
C ASN A 12 -14.56 -16.78 -9.42
N PRO A 13 -13.44 -16.05 -9.62
CA PRO A 13 -13.51 -14.63 -9.95
C PRO A 13 -13.84 -14.42 -11.44
N PRO A 14 -14.66 -13.43 -11.79
CA PRO A 14 -14.76 -12.97 -13.17
C PRO A 14 -13.43 -12.37 -13.61
N LYS A 15 -13.15 -12.35 -14.92
CA LYS A 15 -11.90 -11.79 -15.47
C LYS A 15 -11.68 -10.32 -15.10
N SER A 16 -12.74 -9.56 -14.84
CA SER A 16 -12.67 -8.17 -14.38
C SER A 16 -12.09 -8.01 -12.97
N LEU A 17 -12.17 -9.05 -12.13
CA LEU A 17 -11.64 -9.05 -10.78
C LEU A 17 -10.17 -9.48 -10.74
N ASP A 18 -9.84 -10.64 -11.32
CA ASP A 18 -8.46 -11.11 -11.44
C ASP A 18 -8.26 -11.87 -12.76
N VAL A 19 -7.37 -11.38 -13.62
CA VAL A 19 -7.14 -11.97 -14.94
C VAL A 19 -6.40 -13.30 -14.91
N HIS A 20 -5.65 -13.59 -13.84
CA HIS A 20 -4.87 -14.82 -13.72
C HIS A 20 -5.71 -15.94 -13.10
N MET A 21 -6.45 -15.62 -12.03
CA MET A 21 -7.25 -16.59 -11.29
C MET A 21 -8.63 -16.88 -11.91
N SER A 22 -9.08 -16.05 -12.86
CA SER A 22 -10.39 -16.27 -13.48
C SER A 22 -10.44 -17.54 -14.33
N PRO A 23 -11.50 -18.37 -14.25
CA PRO A 23 -11.68 -19.52 -15.13
C PRO A 23 -11.96 -19.14 -16.59
N GLU A 24 -12.35 -17.89 -16.85
CA GLU A 24 -12.48 -17.34 -18.21
C GLU A 24 -11.11 -16.94 -18.82
N GLY A 25 -10.05 -16.99 -18.01
CA GLY A 25 -8.67 -16.69 -18.37
C GLY A 25 -7.77 -17.90 -18.19
N LEU A 26 -6.74 -17.76 -17.36
CA LEU A 26 -5.73 -18.81 -17.14
C LEU A 26 -6.15 -19.84 -16.09
N ASN A 27 -7.18 -19.53 -15.28
CA ASN A 27 -7.68 -20.37 -14.19
C ASN A 27 -6.58 -20.82 -13.22
N PHE A 28 -5.64 -19.92 -12.91
CA PHE A 28 -4.53 -20.24 -12.04
C PHE A 28 -4.98 -20.51 -10.61
N GLY A 29 -4.49 -21.61 -10.05
CA GLY A 29 -4.45 -21.84 -8.62
C GLY A 29 -3.27 -21.11 -7.97
N CYS A 30 -3.27 -21.01 -6.65
CA CYS A 30 -2.23 -20.28 -5.92
C CYS A 30 -0.82 -20.82 -6.23
N SER A 31 -0.69 -22.14 -6.38
CA SER A 31 0.57 -22.84 -6.64
C SER A 31 1.18 -22.59 -8.02
N ASP A 32 0.42 -22.05 -8.97
CA ASP A 32 0.95 -21.75 -10.31
C ASP A 32 1.93 -20.57 -10.27
N CYS A 33 1.67 -19.58 -9.40
CA CYS A 33 2.58 -18.47 -9.11
C CYS A 33 3.46 -18.74 -7.89
N HIS A 34 2.86 -19.25 -6.80
CA HIS A 34 3.57 -19.58 -5.55
C HIS A 34 4.26 -20.96 -5.68
N THR A 35 5.23 -21.03 -6.59
CA THR A 35 6.05 -22.22 -6.81
C THR A 35 6.65 -22.69 -5.49
N THR A 36 6.59 -24.00 -5.25
CA THR A 36 6.98 -24.59 -3.97
C THR A 36 8.04 -25.66 -4.20
N MET A 37 9.18 -25.54 -3.54
CA MET A 37 10.23 -26.56 -3.53
C MET A 37 10.57 -26.92 -2.09
N GLY A 38 10.52 -28.20 -1.72
CA GLY A 38 10.85 -28.64 -0.37
C GLY A 38 9.98 -27.99 0.73
N HIS A 39 8.70 -27.72 0.43
CA HIS A 39 7.77 -26.95 1.27
C HIS A 39 8.15 -25.48 1.50
N ALA A 40 9.17 -24.96 0.83
CA ALA A 40 9.42 -23.53 0.74
C ALA A 40 8.56 -22.93 -0.38
N VAL A 41 7.51 -22.19 0.01
CA VAL A 41 6.59 -21.51 -0.90
C VAL A 41 7.16 -20.14 -1.27
N SER A 42 7.32 -19.84 -2.56
CA SER A 42 7.81 -18.55 -3.02
C SER A 42 6.76 -17.43 -2.89
N GLY A 43 7.17 -16.15 -3.02
CA GLY A 43 6.24 -15.01 -2.94
C GLY A 43 5.82 -14.63 -1.52
N SER A 44 6.74 -14.71 -0.55
CA SER A 44 6.47 -14.35 0.84
C SER A 44 6.30 -12.85 1.02
N ARG A 45 5.27 -12.43 1.75
CA ARG A 45 5.12 -11.02 2.18
C ARG A 45 6.20 -10.53 3.15
N TYR A 46 6.97 -11.46 3.75
CA TYR A 46 8.08 -11.13 4.65
C TYR A 46 9.40 -10.95 3.90
N GLN A 47 9.49 -11.49 2.68
CA GLN A 47 10.66 -11.43 1.81
C GLN A 47 10.16 -11.20 0.38
N ALA A 48 9.61 -10.01 0.15
CA ALA A 48 9.02 -9.67 -1.13
C ALA A 48 10.13 -9.37 -2.14
N ASN A 49 10.04 -9.94 -3.34
CA ASN A 49 10.86 -9.52 -4.45
C ASN A 49 10.27 -8.22 -5.04
N ALA A 50 10.75 -7.06 -4.57
CA ALA A 50 10.22 -5.77 -4.98
C ALA A 50 10.64 -5.35 -6.41
N ARG A 51 11.72 -5.94 -6.92
CA ARG A 51 12.29 -5.67 -8.23
C ARG A 51 12.93 -6.94 -8.76
N ASP A 52 12.17 -7.68 -9.58
CA ASP A 52 12.73 -8.81 -10.31
C ASP A 52 13.40 -8.32 -11.60
N THR A 53 14.69 -8.59 -11.76
CA THR A 53 15.46 -8.31 -12.98
C THR A 53 15.94 -9.57 -13.70
N LEU A 54 15.62 -10.76 -13.18
CA LEU A 54 16.03 -12.03 -13.79
C LEU A 54 15.26 -12.31 -15.09
N GLY A 55 14.04 -11.75 -15.21
CA GLY A 55 13.20 -11.87 -16.39
C GLY A 55 12.41 -13.17 -16.40
N ILE A 56 11.99 -13.61 -17.58
CA ILE A 56 11.07 -14.75 -17.73
C ILE A 56 11.73 -16.04 -17.20
N ASP A 57 11.02 -16.73 -16.31
CA ASP A 57 11.40 -18.03 -15.80
C ASP A 57 11.31 -19.09 -16.91
N VAL A 58 12.41 -19.85 -17.11
CA VAL A 58 12.50 -20.91 -18.11
C VAL A 58 13.20 -22.13 -17.51
N PRO A 59 12.85 -23.36 -17.93
CA PRO A 59 13.49 -24.57 -17.40
C PRO A 59 15.03 -24.52 -17.49
N GLY A 60 15.71 -24.72 -16.35
CA GLY A 60 17.17 -24.74 -16.28
C GLY A 60 17.85 -23.37 -16.11
N HIS A 61 17.09 -22.31 -15.92
CA HIS A 61 17.58 -20.96 -15.61
C HIS A 61 16.67 -20.32 -14.54
N THR A 62 17.20 -19.37 -13.75
CA THR A 62 16.54 -18.57 -12.69
C THR A 62 16.50 -19.16 -11.26
N ASP A 63 15.84 -18.41 -10.36
CA ASP A 63 15.61 -18.69 -8.94
C ASP A 63 14.43 -19.67 -8.69
N PHE A 64 13.87 -20.25 -9.76
CA PHE A 64 12.70 -21.13 -9.76
C PHE A 64 11.43 -20.49 -9.15
N SER A 65 11.38 -19.16 -9.10
CA SER A 65 10.20 -18.42 -8.64
C SER A 65 9.34 -17.95 -9.80
N ARG A 66 8.02 -18.08 -9.65
CA ARG A 66 7.03 -17.44 -10.54
C ARG A 66 6.16 -16.43 -9.79
N ALA A 67 6.67 -15.94 -8.66
CA ALA A 67 5.94 -15.05 -7.77
C ALA A 67 6.12 -13.55 -8.09
N SER A 68 6.78 -13.23 -9.21
CA SER A 68 6.90 -11.88 -9.76
C SER A 68 6.06 -11.75 -11.04
N CYS A 69 5.87 -10.52 -11.52
CA CYS A 69 5.23 -10.32 -12.82
C CYS A 69 6.21 -10.64 -13.95
N GLU A 70 7.47 -10.26 -13.74
CA GLU A 70 8.58 -10.37 -14.68
C GLU A 70 8.93 -11.81 -15.02
N SER A 71 8.73 -12.75 -14.09
CA SER A 71 8.95 -14.19 -14.31
C SER A 71 8.06 -14.76 -15.43
N CYS A 72 6.96 -14.09 -15.79
CA CYS A 72 6.08 -14.50 -16.88
C CYS A 72 6.03 -13.47 -18.02
N HIS A 73 6.16 -12.18 -17.71
CA HIS A 73 5.94 -11.08 -18.65
C HIS A 73 7.24 -10.36 -19.08
N GLY A 74 8.36 -10.62 -18.41
CA GLY A 74 9.60 -9.88 -18.61
C GLY A 74 9.52 -8.42 -18.17
N LEU A 75 10.57 -7.65 -18.48
CA LEU A 75 10.73 -6.25 -18.06
C LEU A 75 10.10 -5.22 -19.02
N ALA A 76 9.78 -5.63 -20.24
CA ALA A 76 9.26 -4.74 -21.28
C ALA A 76 8.02 -5.33 -21.99
N PRO A 77 6.93 -5.60 -21.25
CA PRO A 77 5.77 -6.29 -21.80
C PRO A 77 4.89 -5.42 -22.71
N HIS A 78 5.15 -4.11 -22.82
CA HIS A 78 4.28 -3.19 -23.55
C HIS A 78 4.82 -2.87 -24.94
N ASP A 79 3.93 -2.79 -25.94
CA ASP A 79 4.25 -2.28 -27.28
C ASP A 79 4.73 -0.81 -27.27
N LYS A 80 4.25 -0.03 -26.30
CA LYS A 80 4.61 1.37 -26.14
C LYS A 80 5.88 1.48 -25.31
N PRO A 81 7.03 1.90 -25.88
CA PRO A 81 8.29 1.95 -25.14
C PRO A 81 8.21 2.80 -23.88
N LYS A 82 7.42 3.89 -23.93
CA LYS A 82 7.27 4.76 -22.76
C LYS A 82 6.66 4.08 -21.54
N LEU A 83 5.80 3.08 -21.72
CA LEU A 83 5.27 2.31 -20.59
C LEU A 83 6.34 1.39 -20.00
N ASN A 84 7.25 0.85 -20.82
CA ASN A 84 8.37 0.06 -20.35
C ASN A 84 9.36 0.91 -19.53
N ASP A 85 9.60 2.18 -19.90
CA ASP A 85 10.41 3.10 -19.06
C ASP A 85 9.84 3.26 -17.64
N HIS A 86 8.52 3.15 -17.45
CA HIS A 86 7.94 3.32 -16.12
C HIS A 86 8.32 2.17 -15.17
N VAL A 87 8.62 0.99 -15.70
CA VAL A 87 9.01 -0.19 -14.92
C VAL A 87 10.34 0.04 -14.17
N ASP A 88 11.12 1.06 -14.53
CA ASP A 88 12.30 1.47 -13.77
C ASP A 88 11.96 1.99 -12.38
N LYS A 89 10.79 2.61 -12.22
CA LYS A 89 10.37 3.27 -10.98
C LYS A 89 9.03 2.79 -10.43
N LEU A 90 8.16 2.21 -11.24
CA LEU A 90 6.84 1.69 -10.84
C LEU A 90 6.84 0.16 -10.86
N ALA A 91 6.31 -0.44 -9.81
CA ALA A 91 5.97 -1.86 -9.82
C ALA A 91 4.79 -2.12 -10.77
N CYS A 92 4.73 -3.30 -11.39
CA CYS A 92 3.64 -3.70 -12.27
C CYS A 92 2.28 -3.58 -11.55
N GLN A 93 2.24 -3.98 -10.27
CA GLN A 93 1.10 -3.91 -9.37
C GLN A 93 0.52 -2.49 -9.27
N THR A 94 1.36 -1.45 -9.25
CA THR A 94 0.95 -0.04 -9.14
C THR A 94 0.04 0.37 -10.29
N CYS A 95 0.30 -0.14 -11.50
CA CYS A 95 -0.50 0.15 -12.69
C CYS A 95 -1.65 -0.83 -12.89
N HIS A 96 -1.44 -2.10 -12.56
CA HIS A 96 -2.36 -3.18 -12.91
C HIS A 96 -3.35 -3.58 -11.80
N ILE A 97 -3.19 -3.06 -10.58
CA ILE A 97 -4.16 -3.23 -9.49
C ILE A 97 -4.71 -1.85 -9.08
N PRO A 98 -5.68 -1.31 -9.85
CA PRO A 98 -6.13 0.08 -9.69
C PRO A 98 -6.90 0.32 -8.38
N ALA A 99 -7.44 -0.73 -7.78
CA ALA A 99 -8.08 -0.76 -6.46
C ALA A 99 -8.07 -2.20 -5.91
N PHE A 100 -8.21 -2.33 -4.59
CA PHE A 100 -8.42 -3.61 -3.89
C PHE A 100 -9.82 -3.67 -3.27
N ALA A 101 -10.21 -4.83 -2.71
CA ALA A 101 -11.57 -5.11 -2.25
C ALA A 101 -12.61 -4.81 -3.34
N ARG A 102 -12.34 -5.29 -4.57
CA ARG A 102 -13.15 -5.03 -5.77
C ARG A 102 -14.20 -6.10 -6.06
N GLY A 103 -14.18 -7.21 -5.33
CA GLY A 103 -15.07 -8.36 -5.54
C GLY A 103 -16.42 -8.25 -4.82
N GLY A 104 -16.80 -7.07 -4.32
CA GLY A 104 -18.00 -6.88 -3.50
C GLY A 104 -17.87 -7.41 -2.07
N VAL A 105 -16.64 -7.63 -1.61
CA VAL A 105 -16.34 -7.97 -0.21
C VAL A 105 -15.51 -6.83 0.39
N PRO A 106 -16.06 -6.10 1.37
CA PRO A 106 -15.34 -4.98 1.98
C PRO A 106 -14.16 -5.46 2.79
N THR A 107 -13.18 -4.58 2.94
CA THR A 107 -12.05 -4.81 3.83
C THR A 107 -11.97 -3.76 4.91
N LYS A 108 -11.57 -4.17 6.12
CA LYS A 108 -11.33 -3.21 7.21
C LYS A 108 -10.16 -2.30 6.85
N THR A 109 -10.35 -1.01 6.99
CA THR A 109 -9.35 0.05 6.80
C THR A 109 -9.00 0.74 8.12
N TRP A 110 -9.90 0.66 9.11
CA TRP A 110 -9.73 1.19 10.45
C TRP A 110 -10.21 0.19 11.51
N TRP A 111 -9.49 0.10 12.63
CA TRP A 111 -9.88 -0.67 13.82
C TRP A 111 -9.43 0.05 15.09
N ASP A 112 -10.39 0.60 15.84
CA ASP A 112 -10.17 1.26 17.12
C ASP A 112 -10.49 0.33 18.28
N TRP A 113 -9.46 -0.20 18.96
CA TRP A 113 -9.67 -0.99 20.17
C TRP A 113 -10.00 -0.14 21.40
N SER A 114 -9.70 1.17 21.39
CA SER A 114 -9.91 2.03 22.58
C SER A 114 -11.37 2.15 23.00
N THR A 115 -12.28 1.79 22.10
CA THR A 115 -13.72 1.82 22.34
C THR A 115 -14.31 0.46 22.70
N ALA A 116 -13.51 -0.62 22.71
CA ALA A 116 -13.98 -1.93 23.12
C ALA A 116 -14.36 -1.93 24.61
N GLY A 117 -15.34 -2.77 24.96
CA GLY A 117 -15.83 -2.94 26.33
C GLY A 117 -17.11 -2.18 26.67
N ARG A 118 -17.67 -1.34 25.77
CA ARG A 118 -18.98 -0.73 26.01
C ARG A 118 -20.06 -1.80 25.98
N LEU A 119 -20.91 -1.85 27.00
CA LEU A 119 -22.07 -2.72 27.12
C LEU A 119 -23.34 -1.89 27.08
N ASP A 120 -24.48 -2.52 26.79
CA ASP A 120 -25.78 -1.86 26.87
C ASP A 120 -26.24 -1.66 28.31
N GLU A 121 -27.42 -1.06 28.49
CA GLU A 121 -28.01 -0.79 29.81
C GLU A 121 -28.26 -2.06 30.65
N ASN A 122 -28.32 -3.24 30.01
CA ASN A 122 -28.51 -4.53 30.67
C ASN A 122 -27.20 -5.31 30.86
N GLY A 123 -26.05 -4.68 30.58
CA GLY A 123 -24.74 -5.31 30.64
C GLY A 123 -24.49 -6.35 29.55
N GLN A 124 -25.24 -6.30 28.44
CA GLN A 124 -25.05 -7.21 27.29
C GLN A 124 -24.09 -6.60 26.26
N PRO A 125 -23.35 -7.44 25.51
CA PRO A 125 -22.49 -6.97 24.44
C PRO A 125 -23.31 -6.37 23.30
N ILE A 126 -22.84 -5.21 22.83
CA ILE A 126 -23.41 -4.44 21.74
C ILE A 126 -22.75 -4.86 20.43
N LYS A 127 -23.58 -5.03 19.41
CA LYS A 127 -23.16 -5.12 18.00
C LYS A 127 -23.89 -4.07 17.20
N GLN A 128 -23.14 -3.23 16.49
CA GLN A 128 -23.69 -2.24 15.57
C GLN A 128 -23.21 -2.55 14.15
N LEU A 129 -24.06 -2.24 13.18
CA LEU A 129 -23.74 -2.36 11.76
C LEU A 129 -23.66 -0.96 11.16
N ASP A 130 -22.87 -0.79 10.10
CA ASP A 130 -22.93 0.37 9.23
C ASP A 130 -24.11 0.28 8.26
N ASP A 131 -24.29 1.31 7.44
CA ASP A 131 -25.37 1.41 6.45
C ASP A 131 -25.33 0.30 5.38
N HIS A 132 -24.20 -0.41 5.27
CA HIS A 132 -24.00 -1.52 4.32
C HIS A 132 -24.12 -2.89 5.01
N GLY A 133 -24.49 -2.92 6.29
CA GLY A 133 -24.70 -4.14 7.07
C GLY A 133 -23.41 -4.78 7.59
N HIS A 134 -22.26 -4.10 7.54
CA HIS A 134 -21.01 -4.60 8.09
C HIS A 134 -20.83 -4.16 9.55
N PRO A 135 -20.18 -4.96 10.42
CA PRO A 135 -20.00 -4.57 11.82
C PRO A 135 -19.24 -3.25 11.96
N SER A 136 -19.91 -2.18 12.38
CA SER A 136 -19.30 -0.88 12.66
C SER A 136 -18.74 -0.81 14.08
N TYR A 137 -19.33 -1.57 15.00
CA TYR A 137 -18.86 -1.72 16.37
C TYR A 137 -19.17 -3.12 16.93
N LEU A 138 -18.25 -3.63 17.75
CA LEU A 138 -18.46 -4.82 18.58
C LEU A 138 -17.90 -4.56 19.98
N SER A 139 -18.63 -4.88 21.05
CA SER A 139 -18.11 -4.75 22.42
C SER A 139 -16.78 -5.47 22.62
N GLU A 140 -16.59 -6.60 21.95
CA GLU A 140 -15.40 -7.41 22.05
C GLU A 140 -14.18 -6.76 21.38
N LYS A 141 -14.38 -5.83 20.45
CA LYS A 141 -13.32 -5.41 19.50
C LYS A 141 -13.26 -3.90 19.25
N GLY A 142 -14.25 -3.12 19.66
CA GLY A 142 -14.30 -1.69 19.40
C GLY A 142 -14.85 -1.35 18.02
N ASP A 143 -14.47 -0.18 17.51
CA ASP A 143 -15.03 0.41 16.28
C ASP A 143 -14.25 0.00 15.03
N PHE A 144 -14.97 -0.13 13.91
CA PHE A 144 -14.42 -0.50 12.61
C PHE A 144 -14.82 0.50 11.53
N ARG A 145 -13.96 0.64 10.52
CA ARG A 145 -14.37 1.17 9.21
C ARG A 145 -13.99 0.20 8.12
N HIS A 146 -14.87 0.12 7.13
CA HIS A 146 -14.75 -0.75 5.98
C HIS A 146 -14.58 0.07 4.70
N GLY A 147 -14.00 -0.53 3.67
CA GLY A 147 -13.92 0.04 2.34
C GLY A 147 -14.00 -1.02 1.26
N GLU A 148 -14.62 -0.65 0.16
CA GLU A 148 -14.67 -1.39 -1.11
C GLU A 148 -14.07 -0.54 -2.21
N ASN A 149 -13.52 -1.18 -3.25
CA ASN A 149 -12.88 -0.50 -4.38
C ASN A 149 -11.85 0.56 -3.95
N VAL A 150 -11.08 0.22 -2.91
CA VAL A 150 -10.16 1.15 -2.26
C VAL A 150 -8.93 1.35 -3.13
N VAL A 151 -8.61 2.61 -3.45
CA VAL A 151 -7.36 2.97 -4.15
C VAL A 151 -6.18 2.73 -3.19
N PRO A 152 -5.12 1.99 -3.61
CA PRO A 152 -3.96 1.78 -2.77
C PRO A 152 -3.25 3.09 -2.44
N GLU A 153 -2.58 3.11 -1.29
CA GLU A 153 -1.54 4.09 -1.02
C GLU A 153 -0.22 3.59 -1.60
N TYR A 154 0.65 4.50 -2.01
CA TYR A 154 1.88 4.13 -2.71
C TYR A 154 3.10 4.52 -1.88
N ALA A 155 4.13 3.68 -1.92
CA ALA A 155 5.41 3.93 -1.24
C ALA A 155 6.56 3.37 -2.06
N TRP A 156 7.75 3.97 -1.94
CA TRP A 156 8.99 3.34 -2.39
C TRP A 156 9.24 2.09 -1.57
N PHE A 157 9.55 0.98 -2.26
CA PHE A 157 9.74 -0.31 -1.64
C PHE A 157 10.91 -1.06 -2.28
N ASP A 158 11.85 -1.53 -1.46
CA ASP A 158 13.00 -2.37 -1.87
C ASP A 158 12.82 -3.86 -1.55
N GLY A 159 11.68 -4.26 -0.99
CA GLY A 159 11.40 -5.65 -0.59
C GLY A 159 11.54 -5.88 0.91
N THR A 160 12.15 -4.93 1.64
CA THR A 160 12.40 -5.03 3.06
C THR A 160 11.24 -4.45 3.87
N VAL A 161 10.72 -5.25 4.80
CA VAL A 161 9.73 -4.81 5.78
C VAL A 161 10.33 -4.92 7.17
N LYS A 162 10.46 -3.79 7.88
CA LYS A 162 10.84 -3.78 9.29
C LYS A 162 9.60 -3.86 10.16
N TYR A 163 9.60 -4.76 11.12
CA TYR A 163 8.49 -4.95 12.06
C TYR A 163 8.86 -4.36 13.41
N THR A 164 7.90 -3.72 14.05
CA THR A 164 7.98 -3.36 15.47
C THR A 164 7.73 -4.62 16.28
N LEU A 165 8.72 -5.03 17.05
CA LEU A 165 8.66 -6.21 17.90
C LEU A 165 8.00 -5.88 19.24
N ALA A 166 7.57 -6.91 19.97
CA ALA A 166 6.82 -6.73 21.21
C ALA A 166 7.58 -5.94 22.30
N GLY A 167 8.91 -6.01 22.30
CA GLY A 167 9.76 -5.29 23.26
C GLY A 167 10.32 -3.97 22.73
N ASP A 168 10.02 -3.58 21.49
CA ASP A 168 10.55 -2.36 20.90
C ASP A 168 9.82 -1.14 21.48
N PRO A 169 10.55 -0.12 21.96
CA PRO A 169 9.93 1.13 22.37
C PRO A 169 9.33 1.86 21.17
N LEU A 170 8.18 2.49 21.40
CA LEU A 170 7.40 3.24 20.43
C LEU A 170 7.78 4.72 20.48
N ASP A 171 7.76 5.36 19.31
CA ASP A 171 7.82 6.82 19.19
C ASP A 171 6.43 7.40 19.49
N ILE A 172 6.09 7.52 20.77
CA ILE A 172 4.77 7.98 21.21
C ILE A 172 4.52 9.46 20.98
N GLU A 173 5.57 10.25 20.71
CA GLU A 173 5.50 11.68 20.44
C GLU A 173 5.05 11.98 19.00
N ASN A 174 5.25 11.02 18.08
CA ASN A 174 4.93 11.16 16.67
C ASN A 174 3.97 10.05 16.16
N PRO A 175 2.75 9.95 16.71
CA PRO A 175 1.76 9.02 16.18
C PRO A 175 1.30 9.45 14.77
N PRO A 176 0.81 8.51 13.93
CA PRO A 176 0.62 7.08 14.23
C PRO A 176 1.93 6.29 14.20
N VAL A 177 2.06 5.31 15.10
CA VAL A 177 3.24 4.43 15.16
C VAL A 177 3.13 3.28 14.15
N ALA A 178 4.21 3.01 13.44
CA ALA A 178 4.23 1.95 12.45
C ALA A 178 4.41 0.57 13.11
N ILE A 179 3.43 -0.33 12.95
CA ILE A 179 3.57 -1.75 13.31
C ILE A 179 4.57 -2.44 12.37
N ASN A 180 4.55 -2.01 11.12
CA ASN A 180 5.60 -2.32 10.16
C ASN A 180 5.88 -1.11 9.26
N ARG A 181 7.14 -0.99 8.87
CA ARG A 181 7.64 -0.01 7.92
C ARG A 181 8.11 -0.73 6.67
N VAL A 182 7.64 -0.25 5.52
CA VAL A 182 8.17 -0.65 4.22
C VAL A 182 9.37 0.25 3.93
N GLU A 183 10.51 -0.35 3.64
CA GLU A 183 11.74 0.37 3.35
C GLU A 183 11.88 0.57 1.84
N GLY A 184 12.52 1.67 1.45
CA GLY A 184 12.82 1.97 0.07
C GLY A 184 13.18 3.44 -0.11
N SER A 185 13.86 3.74 -1.21
CA SER A 185 14.29 5.09 -1.53
C SER A 185 14.31 5.32 -3.04
N PRO A 186 13.95 6.52 -3.53
CA PRO A 186 14.11 6.88 -4.93
C PRO A 186 15.57 6.77 -5.43
N ASP A 187 16.54 6.85 -4.52
CA ASP A 187 17.96 7.05 -4.82
C ASP A 187 18.80 5.76 -4.74
N ASN A 188 18.26 4.65 -4.26
CA ASN A 188 19.02 3.41 -4.06
C ASN A 188 19.13 2.54 -5.31
N GLY A 189 18.44 2.88 -6.40
CA GLY A 189 18.41 2.11 -7.66
C GLY A 189 17.58 0.83 -7.63
N GLU A 190 17.34 0.25 -6.46
CA GLU A 190 16.63 -1.03 -6.29
C GLU A 190 15.13 -0.87 -6.02
N SER A 191 14.71 0.25 -5.42
CA SER A 191 13.31 0.45 -5.06
C SER A 191 12.43 0.79 -6.27
N ARG A 192 11.19 0.31 -6.18
CA ARG A 192 10.08 0.74 -7.02
C ARG A 192 8.94 1.27 -6.17
N ILE A 193 8.04 2.04 -6.76
CA ILE A 193 6.81 2.49 -6.14
C ILE A 193 5.80 1.34 -6.20
N TRP A 194 5.39 0.86 -5.04
CA TRP A 194 4.48 -0.27 -4.85
C TRP A 194 3.13 0.18 -4.25
N PRO A 195 2.03 -0.54 -4.55
CA PRO A 195 0.73 -0.28 -3.93
C PRO A 195 0.57 -1.04 -2.62
N PHE A 196 0.04 -0.36 -1.61
CA PHE A 196 -0.21 -0.89 -0.28
C PHE A 196 -1.63 -0.61 0.18
N LYS A 197 -2.20 -1.58 0.88
CA LYS A 197 -3.26 -1.32 1.86
C LYS A 197 -2.59 -0.85 3.14
N VAL A 198 -2.93 0.34 3.61
CA VAL A 198 -2.54 0.81 4.95
C VAL A 198 -3.73 0.62 5.89
N MET A 199 -3.62 -0.37 6.76
CA MET A 199 -4.56 -0.49 7.87
C MET A 199 -4.15 0.50 8.94
N ARG A 200 -5.13 1.27 9.41
CA ARG A 200 -4.96 2.17 10.54
C ARG A 200 -5.79 1.70 11.73
N GLY A 201 -5.48 2.18 12.91
CA GLY A 201 -6.27 1.81 14.09
C GLY A 201 -5.66 2.29 15.38
N LYS A 202 -6.31 2.00 16.51
CA LYS A 202 -5.79 2.24 17.85
C LYS A 202 -5.62 0.93 18.59
N GLN A 203 -4.48 0.74 19.24
CA GLN A 203 -4.11 -0.48 19.94
C GLN A 203 -3.53 -0.15 21.32
N PRO A 204 -3.67 -1.03 22.33
CA PRO A 204 -3.15 -0.79 23.66
C PRO A 204 -1.62 -0.78 23.67
N PHE A 205 -1.04 0.14 24.44
CA PHE A 205 0.39 0.20 24.70
C PHE A 205 0.63 0.53 26.18
N ASP A 206 1.77 0.09 26.69
CA ASP A 206 2.23 0.35 28.06
C ASP A 206 2.79 1.78 28.13
N THR A 207 2.24 2.63 29.00
CA THR A 207 2.63 4.05 29.06
C THR A 207 3.99 4.26 29.73
N GLU A 208 4.42 3.36 30.60
CA GLU A 208 5.72 3.44 31.26
C GLU A 208 6.84 2.86 30.38
N ARG A 209 6.55 1.74 29.70
CA ARG A 209 7.53 1.04 28.85
C ARG A 209 7.54 1.53 27.42
N GLN A 210 6.49 2.22 27.02
CA GLN A 210 6.26 2.67 25.65
C GLN A 210 6.27 1.51 24.66
N THR A 211 5.79 0.32 25.04
CA THR A 211 5.76 -0.87 24.17
C THR A 211 4.32 -1.26 23.84
N LEU A 212 4.07 -1.83 22.65
CA LEU A 212 2.76 -2.40 22.34
C LEU A 212 2.44 -3.55 23.29
N LEU A 213 1.18 -3.65 23.70
CA LEU A 213 0.74 -4.71 24.60
C LEU A 213 0.09 -5.85 23.84
N ALA A 214 0.51 -7.07 24.16
CA ALA A 214 -0.28 -8.26 23.84
C ALA A 214 -1.59 -8.23 24.65
N THR A 215 -2.65 -8.81 24.13
CA THR A 215 -3.95 -8.84 24.80
C THR A 215 -4.53 -10.25 24.77
N HIS A 216 -4.93 -10.76 25.92
CA HIS A 216 -5.61 -12.05 26.03
C HIS A 216 -7.07 -11.87 25.60
N VAL A 217 -7.31 -12.03 24.29
CA VAL A 217 -8.62 -11.72 23.70
C VAL A 217 -9.61 -12.87 23.79
N PHE A 218 -9.17 -14.12 23.87
CA PHE A 218 -10.03 -15.29 23.77
C PHE A 218 -9.59 -16.40 24.74
N GLY A 219 -10.55 -16.91 25.51
CA GLY A 219 -10.33 -18.00 26.46
C GLY A 219 -11.58 -18.25 27.29
N ALA A 220 -11.79 -19.50 27.72
CA ALA A 220 -12.87 -19.89 28.62
C ALA A 220 -12.46 -19.67 30.09
N ASP A 221 -12.08 -18.43 30.41
CA ASP A 221 -11.60 -17.98 31.70
C ASP A 221 -12.14 -16.57 32.02
N ASP A 222 -11.90 -16.08 33.23
CA ASP A 222 -12.42 -14.79 33.70
C ASP A 222 -11.51 -13.59 33.34
N THR A 223 -10.50 -13.82 32.49
CA THR A 223 -9.50 -12.82 32.08
C THR A 223 -9.57 -12.44 30.61
N SER A 224 -10.24 -13.23 29.76
CA SER A 224 -10.35 -12.94 28.33
C SER A 224 -11.19 -11.69 28.03
N LEU A 225 -10.68 -10.81 27.14
CA LEU A 225 -11.34 -9.54 26.83
C LEU A 225 -12.74 -9.74 26.21
N TRP A 226 -12.91 -10.73 25.32
CA TRP A 226 -14.16 -10.91 24.58
C TRP A 226 -15.32 -11.45 25.42
N SER A 227 -15.06 -11.96 26.63
CA SER A 227 -16.12 -12.45 27.53
C SER A 227 -16.27 -11.60 28.78
N ASN A 228 -15.18 -10.97 29.24
CA ASN A 228 -15.16 -10.26 30.52
C ASN A 228 -15.09 -8.73 30.37
N PHE A 229 -14.70 -8.22 29.20
CA PHE A 229 -14.65 -6.79 28.89
C PHE A 229 -13.80 -5.93 29.86
N SER A 230 -12.82 -6.54 30.54
CA SER A 230 -11.82 -5.83 31.35
C SER A 230 -10.46 -5.84 30.65
N TRP A 231 -9.96 -4.65 30.33
CA TRP A 231 -8.65 -4.46 29.74
C TRP A 231 -7.54 -4.86 30.70
N GLU A 232 -7.62 -4.44 31.95
CA GLU A 232 -6.60 -4.69 32.97
C GLU A 232 -6.36 -6.19 33.16
N LYS A 233 -7.44 -6.98 33.29
CA LYS A 233 -7.34 -8.44 33.39
C LYS A 233 -6.74 -9.06 32.14
N ALA A 234 -7.19 -8.64 30.96
CA ALA A 234 -6.74 -9.21 29.69
C ALA A 234 -5.27 -8.89 29.38
N LEU A 235 -4.80 -7.70 29.75
CA LEU A 235 -3.42 -7.26 29.58
C LEU A 235 -2.50 -7.96 30.59
N GLN A 236 -2.91 -8.06 31.86
CA GLN A 236 -2.15 -8.80 32.86
C GLN A 236 -2.01 -10.28 32.50
N ALA A 237 -3.12 -10.94 32.12
CA ALA A 237 -3.08 -12.33 31.69
C ALA A 237 -2.19 -12.54 30.46
N ALA A 238 -2.19 -11.61 29.49
CA ALA A 238 -1.29 -11.68 28.35
C ALA A 238 0.18 -11.52 28.75
N SER A 239 0.48 -10.62 29.68
CA SER A 239 1.83 -10.44 30.25
C SER A 239 2.30 -11.74 30.91
N ASP A 240 1.48 -12.34 31.78
CA ASP A 240 1.82 -13.57 32.49
C ASP A 240 2.03 -14.76 31.55
N LEU A 241 1.23 -14.86 30.49
CA LEU A 241 1.33 -15.94 29.49
C LEU A 241 2.51 -15.77 28.53
N SER A 242 2.81 -14.54 28.12
CA SER A 242 3.86 -14.26 27.12
C SER A 242 5.24 -14.03 27.73
N GLY A 243 5.31 -13.72 29.03
CA GLY A 243 6.52 -13.25 29.70
C GLY A 243 6.91 -11.81 29.34
N MET A 244 6.11 -11.10 28.54
CA MET A 244 6.34 -9.69 28.21
C MET A 244 5.84 -8.81 29.35
N PRO A 245 6.66 -7.86 29.85
CA PRO A 245 6.31 -7.12 31.04
C PRO A 245 5.21 -6.09 30.77
N TYR A 246 4.21 -6.06 31.63
CA TYR A 246 3.21 -5.00 31.73
C TYR A 246 3.41 -4.22 33.03
N SER A 247 3.44 -2.89 32.96
CA SER A 247 3.62 -2.00 34.12
C SER A 247 2.40 -1.91 35.02
N GLY A 248 1.21 -2.27 34.50
CA GLY A 248 -0.08 -2.00 35.14
C GLY A 248 -0.76 -0.74 34.58
N GLU A 249 -0.05 0.07 33.80
CA GLU A 249 -0.55 1.29 33.18
C GLU A 249 -0.57 1.17 31.66
N PHE A 250 -1.70 1.51 31.04
CA PHE A 250 -1.84 1.45 29.59
C PHE A 250 -2.65 2.63 29.06
N SER A 251 -2.47 2.88 27.77
CA SER A 251 -3.33 3.75 26.99
C SER A 251 -3.46 3.19 25.56
N PHE A 252 -4.09 3.94 24.67
CA PHE A 252 -4.25 3.54 23.28
C PHE A 252 -3.54 4.51 22.36
N ILE A 253 -2.77 3.97 21.42
CA ILE A 253 -2.02 4.76 20.44
C ILE A 253 -2.48 4.44 19.02
N GLU A 254 -2.49 5.45 18.16
CA GLU A 254 -2.76 5.25 16.74
C GLU A 254 -1.60 4.50 16.08
N THR A 255 -1.95 3.57 15.21
CA THR A 255 -1.03 2.64 14.57
C THR A 255 -1.31 2.53 13.08
N THR A 256 -0.27 2.27 12.30
CA THR A 256 -0.37 1.96 10.87
C THR A 256 0.30 0.63 10.57
N MET A 257 -0.26 -0.14 9.65
CA MET A 257 0.36 -1.36 9.15
C MET A 257 0.15 -1.51 7.64
N HIS A 258 1.25 -1.61 6.90
CA HIS A 258 1.33 -1.69 5.45
C HIS A 258 1.24 -3.14 4.97
N TRP A 259 0.39 -3.40 3.98
CA TRP A 259 0.25 -4.69 3.33
C TRP A 259 0.36 -4.51 1.82
N PRO A 260 1.36 -5.13 1.16
CA PRO A 260 1.48 -5.03 -0.29
C PRO A 260 0.23 -5.61 -0.95
N ILE A 261 -0.19 -4.97 -2.03
CA ILE A 261 -1.31 -5.41 -2.86
C ILE A 261 -0.73 -6.10 -4.10
N THR A 262 -1.01 -7.39 -4.25
CA THR A 262 -0.37 -8.26 -5.25
C THR A 262 -1.34 -9.11 -6.06
N HIS A 263 -2.62 -9.17 -5.66
CA HIS A 263 -3.69 -9.89 -6.33
C HIS A 263 -4.77 -8.93 -6.83
N MET A 264 -5.83 -9.48 -7.45
CA MET A 264 -6.85 -8.72 -8.15
C MET A 264 -6.22 -7.90 -9.29
N VAL A 265 -5.42 -8.56 -10.13
CA VAL A 265 -4.85 -7.92 -11.33
C VAL A 265 -6.00 -7.66 -12.31
N ALA A 266 -6.25 -6.39 -12.63
CA ALA A 266 -7.33 -5.99 -13.52
C ALA A 266 -6.96 -6.21 -15.01
N PRO A 267 -7.95 -6.34 -15.91
CA PRO A 267 -7.71 -6.31 -17.35
C PRO A 267 -6.87 -5.11 -17.80
N ALA A 268 -6.05 -5.29 -18.83
CA ALA A 268 -5.13 -4.25 -19.33
C ALA A 268 -5.85 -2.93 -19.69
N GLU A 269 -7.09 -3.03 -20.18
CA GLU A 269 -7.94 -1.90 -20.51
C GLU A 269 -8.35 -1.08 -19.28
N GLN A 270 -8.31 -1.70 -18.09
CA GLN A 270 -8.65 -1.09 -16.80
C GLN A 270 -7.40 -0.71 -15.98
N ALA A 271 -6.20 -0.98 -16.48
CA ALA A 271 -4.97 -0.49 -15.87
C ALA A 271 -4.98 1.04 -15.73
N VAL A 272 -4.30 1.53 -14.68
CA VAL A 272 -4.20 2.95 -14.35
C VAL A 272 -3.73 3.76 -15.57
N LYS A 273 -4.45 4.85 -15.87
CA LYS A 273 -4.15 5.71 -17.02
C LYS A 273 -3.18 6.81 -16.64
N CYS A 274 -2.46 7.34 -17.62
CA CYS A 274 -1.44 8.39 -17.41
C CYS A 274 -1.97 9.57 -16.58
N GLY A 275 -3.21 10.01 -16.87
CA GLY A 275 -3.84 11.12 -16.18
C GLY A 275 -4.08 10.91 -14.68
N SER A 276 -4.10 9.66 -14.21
CA SER A 276 -4.26 9.36 -12.77
C SER A 276 -2.99 9.65 -11.95
N CYS A 277 -1.82 9.77 -12.60
CA CYS A 277 -0.55 10.04 -11.94
C CYS A 277 0.06 11.38 -12.35
N HIS A 278 -0.16 11.82 -13.58
CA HIS A 278 0.48 13.03 -14.14
C HIS A 278 -0.37 14.31 -14.06
N LYS A 279 -1.60 14.24 -13.55
CA LYS A 279 -2.42 15.44 -13.29
C LYS A 279 -2.16 16.00 -11.89
N ALA A 280 -2.69 17.20 -11.63
CA ALA A 280 -2.62 17.84 -10.32
C ALA A 280 -3.13 16.90 -9.20
N GLU A 281 -4.30 16.29 -9.40
CA GLU A 281 -4.81 15.20 -8.57
C GLU A 281 -4.11 13.88 -8.95
N SER A 282 -2.95 13.64 -8.35
CA SER A 282 -2.14 12.45 -8.59
C SER A 282 -2.40 11.38 -7.54
N ARG A 283 -2.47 10.12 -7.98
CA ARG A 283 -2.39 8.94 -7.11
C ARG A 283 -1.05 8.84 -6.38
N LEU A 284 0.01 9.43 -6.93
CA LEU A 284 1.36 9.42 -6.38
C LEU A 284 1.66 10.70 -5.58
N ALA A 285 0.62 11.45 -5.18
CA ALA A 285 0.79 12.69 -4.44
C ALA A 285 1.50 12.46 -3.10
N GLY A 286 2.43 13.35 -2.76
CA GLY A 286 3.23 13.28 -1.53
C GLY A 286 4.45 12.34 -1.62
N LEU A 287 4.63 11.59 -2.71
CA LEU A 287 5.84 10.80 -2.92
C LEU A 287 7.03 11.67 -3.36
N GLY A 288 8.10 11.60 -2.56
CA GLY A 288 9.38 12.22 -2.89
C GLY A 288 10.15 11.48 -3.98
N GLY A 289 11.15 12.16 -4.55
CA GLY A 289 12.10 11.57 -5.49
C GLY A 289 11.59 11.28 -6.90
N ILE A 290 10.37 11.75 -7.23
CA ILE A 290 9.83 11.72 -8.59
C ILE A 290 9.53 13.13 -9.08
N TYR A 291 10.13 13.49 -10.21
CA TYR A 291 9.77 14.70 -10.94
C TYR A 291 8.70 14.36 -11.98
N MET A 292 7.49 14.89 -11.76
CA MET A 292 6.37 14.72 -12.68
C MET A 292 5.90 16.10 -13.14
N PRO A 293 6.19 16.48 -14.40
CA PRO A 293 5.65 17.71 -14.99
C PRO A 293 4.12 17.74 -14.84
N GLY A 294 3.58 18.84 -14.30
CA GLY A 294 2.13 19.00 -14.05
C GLY A 294 1.65 18.59 -12.65
N HIS A 295 2.49 17.93 -11.84
CA HIS A 295 2.20 17.62 -10.43
C HIS A 295 3.25 18.19 -9.48
N ASN A 296 4.53 17.83 -9.68
CA ASN A 296 5.67 18.27 -8.86
C ASN A 296 6.51 19.32 -9.60
N GLY A 297 5.87 20.37 -10.13
CA GLY A 297 6.56 21.47 -10.78
C GLY A 297 7.42 22.27 -9.80
N SER A 298 8.69 22.53 -10.14
CA SER A 298 9.49 23.49 -9.41
C SER A 298 9.19 24.87 -9.97
N VAL A 299 8.61 25.75 -9.15
CA VAL A 299 8.25 27.12 -9.54
C VAL A 299 9.47 27.87 -10.14
N TRP A 300 10.68 27.56 -9.68
CA TRP A 300 11.90 28.14 -10.22
C TRP A 300 12.28 27.58 -11.59
N LEU A 301 12.16 26.27 -11.80
CA LEU A 301 12.39 25.66 -13.12
C LEU A 301 11.35 26.16 -14.13
N ASP A 302 10.09 26.28 -13.72
CA ASP A 302 9.02 26.81 -14.55
C ASP A 302 9.29 28.27 -14.93
N ARG A 303 9.71 29.12 -13.97
CA ARG A 303 10.08 30.51 -14.22
C ARG A 303 11.27 30.63 -15.17
N ILE A 304 12.33 29.83 -14.96
CA ILE A 304 13.51 29.81 -15.83
C ILE A 304 13.11 29.35 -17.24
N GLY A 305 12.30 28.29 -17.34
CA GLY A 305 11.77 27.78 -18.60
C GLY A 305 11.00 28.85 -19.37
N TRP A 306 10.06 29.53 -18.70
CA TRP A 306 9.30 30.63 -19.32
C TRP A 306 10.15 31.83 -19.67
N LEU A 307 11.18 32.15 -18.88
CA LEU A 307 12.13 33.22 -19.19
C LEU A 307 12.94 32.88 -20.45
N LEU A 308 13.38 31.62 -20.60
CA LEU A 308 14.06 31.14 -21.81
C LEU A 308 13.15 31.21 -23.04
N VAL A 309 11.88 30.84 -22.91
CA VAL A 309 10.89 30.98 -23.99
C VAL A 309 10.73 32.46 -24.38
N ALA A 310 10.56 33.35 -23.40
CA ALA A 310 10.44 34.79 -23.64
C ALA A 310 11.72 35.39 -24.29
N ALA A 311 12.90 34.99 -23.82
CA ALA A 311 14.18 35.42 -24.37
C ALA A 311 14.38 34.94 -25.82
N THR A 312 13.96 33.71 -26.11
CA THR A 312 14.00 33.15 -27.48
C THR A 312 13.06 33.91 -28.39
N LEU A 313 11.82 34.15 -27.96
CA LEU A 313 10.85 34.94 -28.72
C LEU A 313 11.37 36.36 -28.99
N PHE A 314 11.95 37.01 -27.98
CA PHE A 314 12.56 38.33 -28.12
C PHE A 314 13.69 38.31 -29.16
N GLY A 315 14.59 37.33 -29.10
CA GLY A 315 15.67 37.17 -30.07
C GLY A 315 15.16 37.01 -31.51
N VAL A 316 14.10 36.23 -31.71
CA VAL A 316 13.45 36.06 -33.02
C VAL A 316 12.84 37.38 -33.52
N LEU A 317 12.16 38.11 -32.66
CA LEU A 317 11.55 39.41 -33.01
C LEU A 317 12.62 40.46 -33.36
N VAL A 318 13.71 40.53 -32.58
CA VAL A 318 14.86 41.41 -32.87
C VAL A 318 15.49 41.04 -34.21
N HIS A 319 15.70 39.74 -34.48
CA HIS A 319 16.24 39.29 -35.76
C HIS A 319 15.32 39.62 -36.94
N ALA A 320 14.00 39.44 -36.79
CA ALA A 320 13.02 39.79 -37.81
C ALA A 320 13.00 41.31 -38.08
N MET A 321 13.04 42.13 -37.03
CA MET A 321 13.07 43.58 -37.14
C MET A 321 14.36 44.07 -37.82
N ALA A 322 15.51 43.50 -37.44
CA ALA A 322 16.78 43.78 -38.10
C ALA A 322 16.71 43.45 -39.59
N ARG A 323 16.14 42.29 -39.97
CA ARG A 323 15.94 41.96 -41.39
C ARG A 323 15.16 43.02 -42.15
N VAL A 324 14.04 43.50 -41.60
CA VAL A 324 13.19 44.53 -42.24
C VAL A 324 13.93 45.86 -42.38
N VAL A 325 14.62 46.31 -41.33
CA VAL A 325 15.37 47.58 -41.33
C VAL A 325 16.55 47.53 -42.29
N PHE A 326 17.29 46.42 -42.34
CA PHE A 326 18.47 46.29 -43.22
C PHE A 326 18.10 45.92 -44.66
N SER A 327 16.93 45.32 -44.93
CA SER A 327 16.45 45.13 -46.31
C SER A 327 15.99 46.43 -46.95
N GLY A 328 15.43 47.36 -46.18
CA GLY A 328 15.03 48.69 -46.66
C GLY A 328 16.20 49.65 -46.96
N ARG A 329 17.44 49.27 -46.63
CA ARG A 329 18.66 50.05 -46.90
C ARG A 329 19.41 49.62 -48.17
N LYS A 330 18.87 48.67 -48.95
CA LYS A 330 19.44 48.25 -50.24
C LYS A 330 18.93 49.06 -51.45
N ASP A 331 17.91 49.89 -51.26
CA ASP A 331 17.31 50.75 -52.31
C ASP A 331 17.59 52.26 -52.09
N GLN A 332 18.69 52.60 -51.40
CA GLN A 332 19.30 53.95 -51.41
C GLN A 332 20.75 53.88 -51.85
#